data_AF-A0AA50E370-F1
#
_entry.id   AF-A0AA50E370-F1
#
_cell.length_a   1.000
_cell.length_b   1.000
_cell.length_c   1.000
_cell.angle_alpha   90.00
_cell.angle_beta   90.00
_cell.angle_gamma   90.00
#
_symmetry.space_group_name_H-M   'P 1'
#
loop_
_entity.id
_entity.type
_entity.pdbx_description
1 polymer ?
#
loop_
_entity_poly.entity_id
_entity_poly.type
_entity_poly.pdbx_seq_one_letter_code
_entity_poly.pdbx_strand_id
1 'polypeptide(L)'
;MATKVKFEINFVNKASKVISQLRDGLRVIQWQQFKTDYKDYVGEGKEFATNFELYAAFAEVWNAHPVQTMNVDEIKAFIDNLGYSLVDINQARSEYYERRNSYTATIKADVVSEEIPY
;
A
#
# COMPACT_ATOMS: atom_id res chain seq x y z
N MET A 1 -39.03 -1.02 -3.41
CA MET A 1 -38.71 0.41 -3.45
C MET A 1 -37.23 0.55 -3.77
N ALA A 2 -36.86 1.21 -4.88
CA ALA A 2 -35.46 1.41 -5.24
C ALA A 2 -34.93 2.65 -4.50
N THR A 3 -33.95 2.45 -3.60
CA THR A 3 -33.29 3.54 -2.90
C THR A 3 -32.44 4.31 -3.89
N LYS A 4 -32.83 5.56 -4.20
CA LYS A 4 -31.96 6.47 -4.97
C LYS A 4 -30.70 6.75 -4.15
N VAL A 5 -29.56 6.23 -4.59
CA VAL A 5 -28.26 6.58 -4.02
C VAL A 5 -28.00 8.05 -4.38
N LYS A 6 -27.98 8.91 -3.37
CA LYS A 6 -27.65 10.33 -3.52
C LYS A 6 -26.13 10.44 -3.46
N PHE A 7 -25.50 10.86 -4.56
CA PHE A 7 -24.07 11.11 -4.60
C PHE A 7 -23.80 12.50 -4.01
N GLU A 8 -23.09 12.55 -2.89
CA GLU A 8 -22.67 13.80 -2.24
C GLU A 8 -21.15 13.94 -2.32
N ILE A 9 -20.69 15.12 -2.73
CA ILE A 9 -19.26 15.46 -2.75
C ILE A 9 -18.86 15.85 -1.33
N ASN A 10 -18.02 15.02 -0.70
CA ASN A 10 -17.46 15.28 0.62
C ASN A 10 -15.98 15.64 0.50
N PHE A 11 -15.60 16.83 0.95
CA PHE A 11 -14.19 17.22 1.04
C PHE A 11 -13.55 16.55 2.26
N VAL A 12 -12.43 15.86 2.03
CA VAL A 12 -11.67 15.24 3.12
C VAL A 12 -11.03 16.34 3.95
N ASN A 13 -11.26 16.31 5.27
CA ASN A 13 -10.58 17.24 6.16
C ASN A 13 -9.05 16.99 6.15
N LYS A 14 -8.26 18.00 6.47
CA LYS A 14 -6.79 17.92 6.42
C LYS A 14 -6.23 16.79 7.30
N ALA A 15 -6.79 16.57 8.48
CA ALA A 15 -6.32 15.55 9.42
C ALA A 15 -6.53 14.13 8.85
N SER A 16 -7.71 13.84 8.34
CA SER A 16 -8.04 12.56 7.69
C SER A 16 -7.14 12.30 6.48
N LYS A 17 -6.83 13.33 5.67
CA LYS A 17 -5.88 13.20 4.56
C LYS A 17 -4.48 12.83 5.05
N VAL A 18 -4.00 13.49 6.10
CA VAL A 18 -2.68 13.22 6.70
C VAL A 18 -2.62 11.81 7.29
N ILE A 19 -3.64 11.39 8.05
CA ILE A 19 -3.74 10.01 8.58
C ILE A 19 -3.62 9.00 7.43
N SER A 20 -4.41 9.16 6.38
CA SER A 20 -4.39 8.23 5.24
C SER A 20 -3.02 8.16 4.57
N GLN A 21 -2.33 9.30 4.42
CA GLN A 21 -0.98 9.34 3.84
C GLN A 21 0.07 8.65 4.72
N LEU A 22 -0.01 8.84 6.04
CA LEU A 22 0.91 8.20 6.99
C LEU A 22 0.66 6.69 7.07
N ARG A 23 -0.60 6.25 7.12
CA ARG A 23 -0.96 4.83 7.08
C ARG A 23 -0.51 4.18 5.79
N ASP A 24 -0.68 4.85 4.65
CA ASP A 24 -0.22 4.30 3.37
C ASP A 24 1.31 4.19 3.30
N GLY A 25 2.05 5.16 3.85
CA GLY A 25 3.50 5.06 3.97
C GLY A 25 3.95 3.89 4.84
N LEU A 26 3.33 3.72 6.02
CA LEU A 26 3.57 2.56 6.89
C LEU A 26 3.23 1.23 6.19
N ARG A 27 2.11 1.19 5.46
CA ARG A 27 1.70 0.02 4.66
C ARG A 27 2.76 -0.36 3.64
N VAL A 28 3.31 0.63 2.93
CA VAL A 28 4.34 0.43 1.91
C VAL A 28 5.61 -0.15 2.54
N ILE A 29 6.10 0.44 3.63
CA ILE A 29 7.28 -0.04 4.35
C ILE A 29 7.07 -1.48 4.79
N GLN A 30 5.94 -1.76 5.47
CA GLN A 30 5.68 -3.10 5.97
C GLN A 30 5.42 -4.11 4.86
N TRP A 31 4.84 -3.70 3.73
CA TRP A 31 4.70 -4.57 2.56
C TRP A 31 6.06 -4.96 1.98
N GLN A 32 7.02 -4.03 1.92
CA GLN A 32 8.37 -4.33 1.45
C GLN A 32 9.08 -5.30 2.39
N GLN A 33 8.92 -5.13 3.70
CA GLN A 33 9.47 -6.05 4.70
C GLN A 33 8.79 -7.42 4.61
N PHE A 34 7.45 -7.47 4.59
CA PHE A 34 6.68 -8.71 4.49
C PHE A 34 7.05 -9.52 3.24
N LYS A 35 7.21 -8.86 2.09
CA LYS A 35 7.73 -9.56 0.90
C LYS A 35 9.10 -10.16 1.11
N THR A 36 10.00 -9.45 1.78
CA THR A 36 11.37 -9.93 2.03
C THR A 36 11.36 -11.14 2.95
N ASP A 37 10.51 -11.11 3.97
CA ASP A 37 10.41 -12.17 4.99
C ASP A 37 9.71 -13.42 4.46
N TYR A 38 8.74 -13.26 3.56
CA TYR A 38 7.82 -14.35 3.15
C TYR A 38 7.89 -14.74 1.67
N LYS A 39 8.77 -14.13 0.86
CA LYS A 39 8.91 -14.49 -0.57
C LYS A 39 9.25 -15.96 -0.81
N ASP A 40 10.02 -16.55 0.09
CA ASP A 40 10.50 -17.94 0.00
C ASP A 40 9.85 -18.81 1.10
N TYR A 41 8.78 -18.32 1.73
CA TYR A 41 8.14 -19.03 2.83
C TYR A 41 7.36 -20.24 2.29
N VAL A 42 7.83 -21.42 2.70
CA VAL A 42 7.18 -22.72 2.47
C VAL A 42 6.91 -23.34 3.83
N GLY A 43 5.82 -22.92 4.48
CA GLY A 43 5.46 -23.37 5.82
C GLY A 43 3.97 -23.66 5.92
N GLU A 44 3.61 -24.59 6.82
CA GLU A 44 2.21 -25.03 7.06
C GLU A 44 1.46 -25.52 5.81
N GLY A 45 2.18 -26.04 4.80
CA GLY A 45 1.57 -26.46 3.54
C GLY A 45 1.00 -25.32 2.69
N LYS A 46 1.31 -24.06 3.04
CA LYS A 46 1.03 -22.88 2.21
C LYS A 46 2.31 -22.43 1.53
N GLU A 47 2.30 -22.57 0.21
CA GLU A 47 3.25 -21.92 -0.68
C GLU A 47 2.52 -20.76 -1.35
N PHE A 48 3.09 -19.56 -1.29
CA PHE A 48 2.55 -18.43 -2.05
C PHE A 48 3.03 -18.57 -3.50
N ALA A 49 2.19 -19.13 -4.38
CA ALA A 49 2.53 -19.33 -5.79
C ALA A 49 2.66 -18.00 -6.53
N THR A 50 2.04 -16.92 -6.02
CA THR A 50 2.07 -15.59 -6.65
C THR A 50 2.24 -14.45 -5.66
N ASN A 51 2.79 -13.33 -6.14
CA ASN A 51 2.81 -12.06 -5.42
C ASN A 51 1.41 -11.56 -5.01
N PHE A 52 0.37 -11.99 -5.73
CA PHE A 52 -1.01 -11.63 -5.44
C PHE A 52 -1.52 -12.33 -4.17
N GLU A 53 -1.26 -13.63 -4.04
CA GLU A 53 -1.62 -14.40 -2.83
C GLU A 53 -0.84 -13.90 -1.62
N LEU A 54 0.44 -13.59 -1.80
CA LEU A 54 1.27 -13.00 -0.76
C LEU A 54 0.72 -11.63 -0.30
N TYR A 55 0.27 -10.80 -1.24
CA TYR A 55 -0.36 -9.52 -0.91
C TYR A 55 -1.72 -9.69 -0.23
N ALA A 56 -2.51 -10.70 -0.62
CA ALA A 56 -3.78 -10.99 0.03
C ALA A 56 -3.59 -11.36 1.50
N ALA A 57 -2.60 -12.22 1.81
CA ALA A 57 -2.23 -12.56 3.18
C ALA A 57 -1.74 -11.33 3.96
N PHE A 58 -0.88 -10.50 3.35
CA PHE A 58 -0.46 -9.23 3.95
C PHE A 58 -1.64 -8.31 4.24
N ALA A 59 -2.58 -8.17 3.29
CA ALA A 59 -3.72 -7.27 3.42
C ALA A 59 -4.63 -7.66 4.59
N GLU A 60 -4.83 -8.96 4.82
CA GLU A 60 -5.58 -9.47 5.98
C GLU A 60 -4.94 -9.02 7.29
N VAL A 61 -3.63 -9.28 7.45
CA VAL A 61 -2.89 -8.91 8.67
C VAL A 61 -2.80 -7.39 8.84
N TRP A 62 -2.60 -6.65 7.75
CA TRP A 62 -2.54 -5.18 7.74
C TRP A 62 -3.87 -4.56 8.17
N ASN A 63 -4.99 -5.09 7.68
CA ASN A 63 -6.32 -4.58 8.01
C ASN A 63 -6.72 -4.89 9.46
N ALA A 64 -6.19 -5.97 10.04
CA ALA A 64 -6.39 -6.31 11.45
C ALA A 64 -5.47 -5.51 12.40
N HIS A 65 -4.44 -4.83 11.89
CA HIS A 65 -3.44 -4.16 12.73
C HIS A 65 -4.01 -2.91 13.44
N PRO A 66 -3.68 -2.66 14.73
CA PRO A 66 -4.23 -1.53 15.51
C PRO A 66 -4.05 -0.15 14.87
N VAL A 67 -3.03 0.02 14.03
CA VAL A 67 -2.76 1.27 13.28
C VAL A 67 -3.95 1.78 12.45
N GLN A 68 -4.89 0.90 12.06
CA GLN A 68 -6.10 1.29 11.34
C GLN A 68 -7.06 2.17 12.16
N THR A 69 -6.91 2.17 13.48
CA THR A 69 -7.79 2.92 14.40
C THR A 69 -7.12 4.12 15.05
N MET A 70 -5.79 4.24 14.92
CA MET A 70 -5.02 5.32 15.53
C MET A 70 -5.36 6.70 14.95
N ASN A 71 -5.41 7.71 15.81
CA ASN A 71 -5.50 9.11 15.43
C ASN A 71 -4.14 9.67 14.92
N VAL A 72 -4.12 10.95 14.52
CA VAL A 72 -2.90 11.58 13.96
C VAL A 72 -1.71 11.48 14.90
N ASP A 73 -1.89 11.78 16.19
CA ASP A 73 -0.77 11.89 17.12
C ASP A 73 -0.29 10.52 17.59
N GLU A 74 -1.20 9.56 17.73
CA GLU A 74 -0.87 8.15 17.96
C GLU A 74 -0.04 7.58 16.80
N ILE A 75 -0.39 7.88 15.54
CA ILE A 75 0.38 7.43 14.38
C ILE A 75 1.77 8.07 14.36
N LYS A 76 1.89 9.37 14.68
CA LYS A 76 3.20 10.04 14.75
C LYS A 76 4.08 9.42 15.83
N ALA A 77 3.53 9.18 17.01
CA ALA A 77 4.27 8.54 18.11
C ALA A 77 4.66 7.10 17.75
N PHE A 78 3.78 6.36 17.06
CA PHE A 78 4.10 5.04 16.55
C PHE A 78 5.26 5.08 15.54
N ILE A 79 5.24 6.01 14.60
CA ILE A 79 6.31 6.22 13.61
C ILE A 79 7.65 6.56 14.30
N ASP A 80 7.62 7.47 15.28
CA ASP A 80 8.81 7.88 16.04
C ASP A 80 9.39 6.72 16.86
N ASN A 81 8.54 5.91 17.50
CA ASN A 81 8.96 4.71 18.23
C ASN A 81 9.60 3.64 17.33
N LEU A 82 9.25 3.62 16.05
CA LEU A 82 9.89 2.75 15.06
C LEU A 82 11.23 3.31 14.56
N GLY A 83 11.62 4.52 14.99
CA GLY A 83 12.86 5.19 14.58
C GLY A 83 12.77 5.88 13.21
N TYR A 84 11.56 6.07 12.67
CA TYR A 84 11.35 6.78 11.42
C TYR A 84 10.93 8.23 11.68
N SER A 85 11.34 9.14 10.81
CA SER A 85 10.74 10.47 10.72
C SER A 85 9.53 10.46 9.78
N LEU A 86 8.66 11.47 9.88
CA LEU A 86 7.58 11.66 8.91
C LEU A 86 8.08 11.89 7.49
N VAL A 87 9.31 12.38 7.33
CA VAL A 87 9.95 12.56 6.02
C VAL A 87 10.26 11.20 5.42
N ASP A 88 10.83 10.28 6.21
CA ASP A 88 11.15 8.91 5.76
C ASP A 88 9.91 8.17 5.28
N ILE A 89 8.80 8.28 6.04
CA ILE A 89 7.52 7.68 5.68
C ILE A 89 7.00 8.21 4.34
N ASN A 90 7.10 9.52 4.12
CA ASN A 90 6.66 10.13 2.86
C ASN A 90 7.58 9.76 1.70
N GLN A 91 8.89 9.70 1.93
CA GLN A 91 9.89 9.33 0.94
C GLN A 91 9.68 7.88 0.48
N ALA A 92 9.56 6.93 1.42
CA ALA A 92 9.29 5.53 1.11
C ALA A 92 8.01 5.35 0.27
N ARG A 93 6.96 6.13 0.60
CA ARG A 93 5.71 6.13 -0.16
C ARG A 93 5.92 6.65 -1.59
N SER A 94 6.59 7.79 -1.74
CA SER A 94 6.87 8.40 -3.05
C SER A 94 7.68 7.46 -3.94
N GLU A 95 8.79 6.93 -3.44
CA GLU A 95 9.64 6.01 -4.19
C GLU A 95 8.92 4.74 -4.61
N TYR A 96 8.05 4.20 -3.76
CA TYR A 96 7.26 3.03 -4.10
C TYR A 96 6.33 3.31 -5.28
N TYR A 97 5.62 4.44 -5.27
CA TYR A 97 4.75 4.80 -6.38
C TYR A 97 5.52 5.21 -7.64
N GLU A 98 6.68 5.84 -7.51
CA GLU A 98 7.58 6.12 -8.63
C GLU A 98 8.03 4.83 -9.31
N ARG A 99 8.53 3.85 -8.54
CA ARG A 99 8.93 2.53 -9.05
C ARG A 99 7.75 1.78 -9.70
N ARG A 100 6.57 1.85 -9.09
CA ARG A 100 5.37 1.20 -9.65
C ARG A 100 4.95 1.84 -10.97
N ASN A 101 4.97 3.17 -11.03
CA ASN A 101 4.54 3.92 -12.20
C ASN A 101 5.53 3.77 -13.36
N SER A 102 6.84 3.76 -13.08
CA SER A 102 7.86 3.50 -14.11
C SER A 102 7.71 2.09 -14.70
N TYR A 103 7.55 1.08 -13.86
CA TYR A 103 7.31 -0.30 -14.31
C TYR A 103 6.03 -0.42 -15.16
N THR A 104 4.95 0.25 -14.74
CA THR A 104 3.69 0.27 -15.51
C THR A 104 3.86 0.97 -16.86
N ALA A 105 4.68 2.02 -16.93
CA ALA A 105 4.97 2.72 -18.18
C ALA A 105 5.77 1.84 -19.14
N THR A 106 6.75 1.08 -18.63
CA THR A 106 7.53 0.12 -19.43
C THR A 106 6.67 -0.98 -20.02
N ILE A 107 5.82 -1.64 -19.20
CA ILE A 107 4.91 -2.69 -19.71
C ILE A 107 4.01 -2.14 -20.82
N LYS A 108 3.48 -0.92 -20.66
CA LYS A 108 2.65 -0.30 -21.70
C LYS A 108 3.43 -0.04 -23.01
N ALA A 109 4.70 0.31 -22.93
CA ALA A 109 5.54 0.50 -24.11
C ALA A 109 5.82 -0.84 -24.82
N ASP A 110 6.10 -1.89 -24.05
CA ASP A 110 6.38 -3.22 -24.59
C ASP A 110 5.14 -3.83 -25.28
N VAL A 111 3.97 -3.76 -24.65
CA VAL A 111 2.69 -4.25 -25.22
C VAL A 111 2.34 -3.49 -26.52
N VAL A 112 2.62 -2.19 -26.61
CA VAL A 112 2.37 -1.40 -27.83
C VAL A 112 3.36 -1.76 -28.95
N SER A 113 4.57 -2.24 -28.61
CA SER A 113 5.57 -2.64 -29.60
C SER A 113 5.34 -4.04 -30.20
N GLU A 114 4.64 -4.93 -29.49
CA GLU A 114 4.28 -6.28 -29.97
C GLU A 114 3.03 -6.28 -30.88
N GLU A 115 2.17 -5.26 -30.81
CA GLU A 115 0.90 -5.18 -31.57
C GLU A 115 1.01 -4.49 -32.95
N ILE A 116 2.21 -4.17 -33.47
CA ILE A 116 2.36 -3.62 -34.83
C ILE A 116 3.02 -4.64 -35.76
N PRO A 117 2.25 -5.61 -36.31
CA PRO A 117 2.64 -6.25 -37.55
C PRO A 117 2.36 -5.28 -38.71
N TYR A 118 3.41 -4.88 -39.41
CA TYR A 118 3.31 -4.24 -40.73
C TYR A 118 2.66 -5.17 -41.75
#